data_AF-A0A1F7NML1-F1
#
_entry.id   AF-A0A1F7NML1-F1
#
_cell.length_a   1.000
_cell.length_b   1.000
_cell.length_c   1.000
_cell.angle_alpha   90.00
_cell.angle_beta   90.00
_cell.angle_gamma   90.00
#
_symmetry.space_group_name_H-M   'P 1'
#
loop_
_entity.id
_entity.type
_entity.pdbx_description
1 polymer ?
#
loop_
_entity_poly.entity_id
_entity_poly.type
_entity_poly.pdbx_seq_one_letter_code
_entity_poly.pdbx_strand_id
1 'polypeptide(L)'
;MSWIDRDFPTTATPSDLVGRVLGLNPGLMTGPGTNTYLVGRRDPILLDTGAGVSGYVPLLERYLGERGWRQPSRVILTHRHRDHLGGVSQVRARFKGIPVAKMIHKDASLPDAIDDLRDGQAIHGDGATLVAVHTPGHASDHLCFYLVEEKSLFTGDVVLGGSTTVIPSDDGDLLEYMDSLRRLLALDVRRIYPAHGPVIEDGPGRIREYIDHRLMRERQILEALGGGLRTIPAMVERIYADVAQNLHAAAAMSVESHLKKLKREGRVGETVERDAPSRWELLR
;
A
#
# COMPACT_ATOMS: atom_id res chain seq x y z
N MET A 1 13.57 10.75 -12.59
CA MET A 1 14.27 10.75 -11.29
C MET A 1 13.87 9.49 -10.54
N SER A 2 14.82 8.78 -9.94
CA SER A 2 14.51 7.66 -9.05
C SER A 2 13.92 8.20 -7.75
N TRP A 3 12.77 7.71 -7.31
CA TRP A 3 12.20 8.07 -5.99
C TRP A 3 12.84 7.28 -4.84
N ILE A 4 13.87 6.49 -5.15
CA ILE A 4 14.75 5.82 -4.19
C ILE A 4 15.71 6.87 -3.61
N ASP A 5 15.35 7.43 -2.46
CA ASP A 5 16.21 8.28 -1.66
C ASP A 5 17.17 7.43 -0.82
N ARG A 6 18.48 7.55 -1.09
CA ARG A 6 19.53 6.81 -0.38
C ARG A 6 19.86 7.40 0.98
N ASP A 7 19.52 8.67 1.19
CA ASP A 7 19.75 9.39 2.45
C ASP A 7 18.54 9.30 3.38
N PHE A 8 17.48 8.57 2.97
CA PHE A 8 16.30 8.35 3.77
C PHE A 8 16.66 7.68 5.10
N PRO A 9 16.30 8.27 6.26
CA PRO A 9 16.73 7.75 7.55
C PRO A 9 16.26 6.31 7.79
N THR A 10 17.16 5.45 8.28
CA THR A 10 16.81 4.05 8.58
C THR A 10 15.90 3.91 9.80
N THR A 11 15.88 4.93 10.67
CA THR A 11 14.93 5.06 11.77
C THR A 11 14.40 6.49 11.86
N ALA A 12 13.19 6.66 12.41
CA ALA A 12 12.63 7.98 12.70
C ALA A 12 11.61 7.90 13.84
N THR A 13 11.34 9.05 14.47
CA THR A 13 10.27 9.23 15.46
C THR A 13 9.40 10.40 15.03
N PRO A 14 8.43 10.19 14.13
CA PRO A 14 7.57 11.26 13.65
C PRO A 14 6.60 11.83 14.71
N SER A 15 6.35 11.11 15.80
CA SER A 15 5.52 11.59 16.91
C SER A 15 5.84 10.88 18.23
N ASP A 16 5.18 11.30 19.31
CA ASP A 16 5.29 10.66 20.63
C ASP A 16 4.80 9.21 20.65
N LEU A 17 3.80 8.87 19.83
CA LEU A 17 3.22 7.52 19.74
C LEU A 17 3.78 6.69 18.60
N VAL A 18 4.45 7.30 17.62
CA VAL A 18 4.84 6.60 16.39
C VAL A 18 6.35 6.65 16.19
N GLY A 19 6.95 5.46 16.16
CA GLY A 19 8.29 5.20 15.65
C GLY A 19 8.27 4.57 14.28
N ARG A 20 9.36 4.68 13.53
CA ARG A 20 9.55 4.06 12.22
C ARG A 20 10.91 3.37 12.14
N VAL A 21 10.91 2.14 11.64
CA VAL A 21 12.12 1.40 11.28
C VAL A 21 12.01 1.00 9.81
N LEU A 22 13.06 1.27 9.03
CA LEU A 22 13.07 0.96 7.60
C LEU A 22 13.41 -0.53 7.39
N GLY A 23 12.70 -1.20 6.48
CA GLY A 23 12.86 -2.61 6.13
C GLY A 23 14.15 -2.95 5.37
N LEU A 24 14.98 -1.95 5.04
CA LEU A 24 16.27 -2.07 4.35
C LEU A 24 16.19 -2.79 2.99
N ASN A 25 15.07 -2.61 2.29
CA ASN A 25 14.74 -3.23 1.02
C ASN A 25 14.43 -2.18 -0.07
N PRO A 26 15.36 -1.28 -0.41
CA PRO A 26 15.11 -0.25 -1.42
C PRO A 26 14.87 -0.86 -2.80
N GLY A 27 14.03 -0.22 -3.60
CA GLY A 27 13.63 -0.76 -4.91
C GLY A 27 12.65 0.14 -5.65
N LEU A 28 12.35 -0.22 -6.89
CA LEU A 28 11.41 0.55 -7.72
C LEU A 28 10.01 0.64 -7.10
N MET A 29 9.58 -0.45 -6.44
CA MET A 29 8.26 -0.56 -5.80
C MET A 29 8.26 -0.04 -4.37
N THR A 30 9.38 -0.20 -3.65
CA THR A 30 9.50 0.09 -2.21
C THR A 30 10.18 1.44 -1.93
N GLY A 31 10.68 2.12 -2.96
CA GLY A 31 11.40 3.38 -2.83
C GLY A 31 12.65 3.22 -1.98
N PRO A 32 12.82 4.01 -0.90
CA PRO A 32 13.89 3.82 0.07
C PRO A 32 13.82 2.49 0.85
N GLY A 33 12.64 1.87 0.92
CA GLY A 33 12.35 0.64 1.67
C GLY A 33 10.96 0.67 2.30
N THR A 34 10.54 -0.45 2.88
CA THR A 34 9.28 -0.52 3.63
C THR A 34 9.41 0.16 4.98
N ASN A 35 8.57 1.14 5.26
CA ASN A 35 8.40 1.71 6.58
C ASN A 35 7.62 0.71 7.44
N THR A 36 8.26 0.13 8.44
CA THR A 36 7.56 -0.55 9.54
C THR A 36 7.38 0.45 10.68
N TYR A 37 6.25 0.37 11.37
CA TYR A 37 5.89 1.35 12.39
C TYR A 37 5.77 0.71 13.76
N LEU A 38 6.21 1.42 14.78
CA LEU A 38 6.05 1.05 16.19
C LEU A 38 5.08 2.04 16.82
N VAL A 39 3.92 1.55 17.25
CA VAL A 39 2.81 2.38 17.72
C VAL A 39 2.52 2.12 19.19
N GLY A 40 2.66 3.16 20.02
CA GLY A 40 2.41 3.12 21.47
C GLY A 40 3.55 3.73 22.29
N ARG A 41 3.30 3.94 23.58
CA ARG A 41 4.27 4.55 24.52
C ARG A 41 5.28 3.55 25.08
N ARG A 42 4.87 2.28 25.23
CA ARG A 42 5.68 1.14 25.68
C ARG A 42 5.19 -0.14 25.00
N ASP A 43 6.08 -1.12 24.90
CA ASP A 43 5.84 -2.42 24.26
C ASP A 43 4.95 -2.28 23.01
N PRO A 44 5.39 -1.47 22.02
CA PRO A 44 4.52 -0.95 20.97
C PRO A 44 3.94 -2.07 20.09
N ILE A 45 2.86 -1.76 19.39
CA ILE A 45 2.39 -2.57 18.27
C ILE A 45 3.38 -2.38 17.11
N LEU A 46 3.90 -3.47 16.55
CA LEU A 46 4.68 -3.44 15.31
C LEU A 46 3.74 -3.60 14.11
N LEU A 47 3.74 -2.63 13.20
CA LEU A 47 2.99 -2.65 11.95
C LEU A 47 3.95 -2.95 10.79
N ASP A 48 3.67 -4.06 10.09
CA ASP A 48 4.49 -4.66 9.03
C ASP A 48 5.90 -5.11 9.48
N THR A 49 6.55 -5.93 8.66
CA THR A 49 7.81 -6.63 9.00
C THR A 49 8.89 -6.54 7.93
N GLY A 50 8.67 -5.79 6.86
CA GLY A 50 9.63 -5.69 5.77
C GLY A 50 9.72 -6.99 4.94
N ALA A 51 10.68 -7.02 4.02
CA ALA A 51 10.90 -8.14 3.08
C ALA A 51 11.69 -9.33 3.66
N GLY A 52 11.98 -9.34 4.97
CA GLY A 52 12.84 -10.34 5.60
C GLY A 52 14.33 -10.16 5.29
N VAL A 53 14.79 -8.92 5.15
CA VAL A 53 16.22 -8.60 5.00
C VAL A 53 16.93 -8.82 6.34
N SER A 54 18.08 -9.50 6.34
CA SER A 54 18.79 -9.90 7.57
C SER A 54 19.16 -8.74 8.49
N GLY A 55 19.40 -7.54 7.94
CA GLY A 55 19.72 -6.33 8.71
C GLY A 55 18.52 -5.68 9.42
N TYR A 56 17.29 -6.05 9.08
CA TYR A 56 16.08 -5.41 9.63
C TYR A 56 15.90 -5.69 11.13
N VAL A 57 15.97 -6.95 11.55
CA VAL A 57 15.75 -7.31 12.97
C VAL A 57 16.80 -6.67 13.90
N PRO A 58 18.11 -6.68 13.60
CA PRO A 58 19.09 -5.93 14.38
C PRO A 58 18.81 -4.43 14.47
N LEU A 59 18.33 -3.82 13.38
CA LEU A 59 17.96 -2.41 13.36
C LEU A 59 16.74 -2.13 14.24
N LEU A 60 15.72 -2.98 14.17
CA LEU A 60 14.53 -2.92 15.01
C LEU A 60 14.91 -3.03 16.49
N GLU A 61 15.76 -3.98 16.86
CA GLU A 61 16.25 -4.12 18.24
C GLU A 61 16.98 -2.89 18.74
N ARG A 62 17.87 -2.32 17.91
CA ARG A 62 18.58 -1.09 18.25
C ARG A 62 17.60 0.04 18.55
N TYR A 63 16.61 0.24 17.67
CA TYR A 63 15.58 1.26 17.86
C TYR A 63 14.75 1.01 19.13
N LEU A 64 14.33 -0.22 19.40
CA LEU A 64 13.64 -0.57 20.64
C LEU A 64 14.48 -0.23 21.88
N GLY A 65 15.78 -0.57 21.85
CA GLY A 65 16.72 -0.29 22.94
C GLY A 65 16.94 1.20 23.20
N GLU A 66 17.06 2.02 22.15
CA GLU A 66 17.14 3.49 22.23
C GLU A 66 15.90 4.10 22.90
N ARG A 67 14.75 3.42 22.79
CA ARG A 67 13.47 3.83 23.41
C ARG A 67 13.25 3.22 24.79
N GLY A 68 14.17 2.38 25.27
CA GLY A 68 14.01 1.64 26.54
C GLY A 68 12.98 0.52 26.48
N TRP A 69 12.59 0.07 25.29
CA TRP A 69 11.63 -1.02 25.07
C TRP A 69 12.35 -2.35 24.85
N ARG A 70 11.79 -3.44 25.37
CA ARG A 70 12.38 -4.78 25.23
C ARG A 70 11.92 -5.50 23.98
N GLN A 71 10.65 -5.37 23.63
CA GLN A 71 10.03 -6.02 22.48
C GLN A 71 8.71 -5.32 22.11
N PRO A 72 8.18 -5.53 20.90
CA PRO A 72 6.81 -5.17 20.58
C PRO A 72 5.79 -6.07 21.31
N SER A 73 4.58 -5.58 21.55
CA SER A 73 3.50 -6.37 22.17
C SER A 73 2.83 -7.35 21.20
N ARG A 74 2.78 -7.00 19.91
CA ARG A 74 2.24 -7.82 18.82
C ARG A 74 2.70 -7.28 17.47
N VAL A 75 2.51 -8.07 16.44
CA VAL A 75 2.63 -7.66 15.03
C VAL A 75 1.24 -7.59 14.42
N ILE A 76 0.97 -6.52 13.67
CA ILE A 76 -0.15 -6.45 12.74
C ILE A 76 0.37 -6.20 11.34
N LEU A 77 -0.27 -6.79 10.33
CA LEU A 77 0.13 -6.65 8.94
C LEU A 77 -0.95 -5.93 8.14
N THR A 78 -0.52 -5.06 7.23
CA THR A 78 -1.43 -4.37 6.30
C THR A 78 -1.99 -5.34 5.26
N HIS A 79 -1.13 -6.12 4.60
CA HIS A 79 -1.54 -7.04 3.54
C HIS A 79 -0.49 -8.11 3.22
N ARG A 80 -0.81 -8.97 2.24
CA ARG A 80 -0.04 -10.16 1.87
C ARG A 80 1.18 -9.95 0.95
N HIS A 81 1.59 -8.73 0.64
CA HIS A 81 2.81 -8.58 -0.17
C HIS A 81 4.07 -8.87 0.65
N ARG A 82 5.07 -9.44 -0.04
CA ARG A 82 6.28 -10.00 0.58
C ARG A 82 7.04 -8.96 1.39
N ASP A 83 7.06 -7.72 0.97
CA ASP A 83 7.76 -6.64 1.63
C ASP A 83 7.04 -6.11 2.88
N HIS A 84 5.83 -6.60 3.19
CA HIS A 84 5.11 -6.32 4.42
C HIS A 84 5.13 -7.51 5.38
N LEU A 85 4.89 -8.73 4.89
CA LEU A 85 4.84 -9.94 5.74
C LEU A 85 6.14 -10.77 5.76
N GLY A 86 7.10 -10.50 4.87
CA GLY A 86 8.24 -11.38 4.63
C GLY A 86 9.17 -11.53 5.84
N GLY A 87 9.19 -10.54 6.73
CA GLY A 87 9.97 -10.56 7.96
C GLY A 87 9.32 -11.29 9.14
N VAL A 88 8.06 -11.74 9.04
CA VAL A 88 7.31 -12.35 10.17
C VAL A 88 8.09 -13.48 10.83
N SER A 89 8.67 -14.41 10.05
CA SER A 89 9.42 -15.55 10.59
C SER A 89 10.66 -15.12 11.38
N GLN A 90 11.36 -14.08 10.91
CA GLN A 90 12.56 -13.54 11.57
C GLN A 90 12.18 -12.80 12.86
N VAL A 91 11.10 -12.02 12.81
CA VAL A 91 10.55 -11.32 13.98
C VAL A 91 10.12 -12.33 15.06
N ARG A 92 9.43 -13.40 14.69
CA ARG A 92 9.04 -14.48 15.64
C ARG A 92 10.22 -15.25 16.20
N ALA A 93 11.25 -15.51 15.39
CA ALA A 93 12.47 -16.15 15.86
C ALA A 93 13.15 -15.31 16.94
N ARG A 94 13.10 -13.97 16.79
CA ARG A 94 13.71 -13.03 17.73
C ARG A 94 12.84 -12.78 18.98
N PHE A 95 11.55 -12.57 18.79
CA PHE A 95 10.57 -12.26 19.83
C PHE A 95 9.61 -13.45 19.98
N LYS A 96 10.08 -14.47 20.71
CA LYS A 96 9.36 -15.75 20.83
C LYS A 96 7.96 -15.54 21.41
N GLY A 97 6.97 -16.14 20.73
CA GLY A 97 5.57 -16.09 21.16
C GLY A 97 4.85 -14.77 20.84
N ILE A 98 5.47 -13.85 20.07
CA ILE A 98 4.81 -12.62 19.66
C ILE A 98 3.55 -12.93 18.82
N PRO A 99 2.35 -12.44 19.20
CA PRO A 99 1.15 -12.58 18.40
C PRO A 99 1.31 -11.85 17.07
N VAL A 100 0.74 -12.43 16.01
CA VAL A 100 0.75 -11.83 14.65
C VAL A 100 -0.66 -11.88 14.12
N ALA A 101 -1.16 -10.75 13.63
CA ALA A 101 -2.51 -10.66 13.10
C ALA A 101 -2.55 -9.94 11.73
N LYS A 102 -3.44 -10.36 10.85
CA LYS A 102 -3.73 -9.71 9.55
C LYS A 102 -5.17 -10.02 9.16
N MET A 103 -5.73 -9.32 8.18
CA MET A 103 -6.96 -9.82 7.56
C MET A 103 -6.66 -11.11 6.79
N ILE A 104 -7.28 -12.22 7.17
CA ILE A 104 -7.15 -13.48 6.42
C ILE A 104 -8.19 -13.48 5.31
N HIS A 105 -7.73 -13.60 4.07
CA HIS A 105 -8.58 -13.64 2.89
C HIS A 105 -8.17 -14.81 1.98
N LYS A 106 -7.99 -14.57 0.67
CA LYS A 106 -7.55 -15.56 -0.34
C LYS A 106 -6.06 -15.92 -0.21
N ASP A 107 -5.55 -16.03 1.01
CA ASP A 107 -4.15 -16.32 1.26
C ASP A 107 -3.86 -17.80 1.00
N ALA A 108 -3.06 -18.08 -0.03
CA ALA A 108 -2.69 -19.45 -0.39
C ALA A 108 -1.70 -20.08 0.60
N SER A 109 -0.87 -19.26 1.26
CA SER A 109 0.09 -19.68 2.28
C SER A 109 0.37 -18.56 3.27
N LEU A 110 -0.03 -18.76 4.52
CA LEU A 110 0.34 -17.90 5.64
C LEU A 110 1.31 -18.64 6.55
N PRO A 111 2.23 -17.92 7.23
CA PRO A 111 2.92 -18.46 8.39
C PRO A 111 1.92 -18.99 9.44
N ASP A 112 2.31 -20.01 10.20
CA ASP A 112 1.43 -20.65 11.19
C ASP A 112 0.89 -19.66 12.24
N ALA A 113 -0.29 -19.93 12.81
CA ALA A 113 -0.84 -19.18 13.96
C ALA A 113 -0.92 -17.65 13.75
N ILE A 114 -1.49 -17.21 12.62
CA ILE A 114 -1.85 -15.81 12.39
C ILE A 114 -3.30 -15.61 12.78
N ASP A 115 -3.55 -14.60 13.62
CA ASP A 115 -4.89 -14.18 14.01
C ASP A 115 -5.55 -13.34 12.92
N ASP A 116 -6.85 -13.51 12.76
CA ASP A 116 -7.64 -12.83 11.75
C ASP A 116 -8.14 -11.47 12.24
N LEU A 117 -7.82 -10.41 11.48
CA LEU A 117 -8.28 -9.04 11.70
C LEU A 117 -9.43 -8.71 10.76
N ARG A 118 -10.48 -8.09 11.31
CA ARG A 118 -11.66 -7.68 10.55
C ARG A 118 -11.79 -6.16 10.47
N ASP A 119 -12.54 -5.72 9.47
CA ASP A 119 -12.89 -4.32 9.31
C ASP A 119 -13.54 -3.75 10.58
N GLY A 120 -13.14 -2.54 10.98
CA GLY A 120 -13.63 -1.86 12.18
C GLY A 120 -13.08 -2.40 13.52
N GLN A 121 -12.28 -3.47 13.51
CA GLN A 121 -11.71 -4.02 14.73
C GLN A 121 -10.70 -3.05 15.36
N ALA A 122 -10.85 -2.80 16.66
CA ALA A 122 -9.90 -2.03 17.45
C ALA A 122 -8.76 -2.92 17.98
N ILE A 123 -7.54 -2.42 17.86
CA ILE A 123 -6.31 -3.01 18.39
C ILE A 123 -5.70 -2.00 19.36
N HIS A 124 -5.68 -2.37 20.64
CA HIS A 124 -5.19 -1.51 21.71
C HIS A 124 -3.71 -1.79 22.02
N GLY A 125 -2.94 -0.71 22.17
CA GLY A 125 -1.59 -0.68 22.71
C GLY A 125 -1.47 0.31 23.88
N ASP A 126 -0.27 0.50 24.42
CA ASP A 126 -0.04 1.44 25.52
C ASP A 126 -0.23 2.90 25.06
N GLY A 127 -1.39 3.48 25.36
CA GLY A 127 -1.73 4.85 24.98
C GLY A 127 -2.02 5.06 23.48
N ALA A 128 -2.32 3.98 22.75
CA ALA A 128 -2.65 4.03 21.33
C ALA A 128 -3.78 3.04 20.97
N THR A 129 -4.69 3.46 20.10
CA THR A 129 -5.77 2.64 19.57
C THR A 129 -5.74 2.70 18.05
N LEU A 130 -5.47 1.55 17.43
CA LEU A 130 -5.54 1.38 15.98
C LEU A 130 -6.87 0.75 15.61
N VAL A 131 -7.62 1.36 14.71
CA VAL A 131 -8.83 0.78 14.12
C VAL A 131 -8.49 0.27 12.72
N ALA A 132 -8.71 -1.02 12.49
CA ALA A 132 -8.54 -1.62 11.17
C ALA A 132 -9.60 -1.09 10.20
N VAL A 133 -9.18 -0.67 9.02
CA VAL A 133 -10.06 -0.21 7.94
C VAL A 133 -9.75 -1.04 6.70
N HIS A 134 -10.68 -1.89 6.30
CA HIS A 134 -10.55 -2.69 5.08
C HIS A 134 -10.61 -1.79 3.86
N THR A 135 -9.53 -1.82 3.09
CA THR A 135 -9.28 -0.95 1.94
C THR A 135 -8.80 -1.78 0.76
N PRO A 136 -9.65 -2.66 0.20
CA PRO A 136 -9.28 -3.49 -0.93
C PRO A 136 -8.99 -2.65 -2.17
N GLY A 137 -8.35 -3.28 -3.15
CA GLY A 137 -8.09 -2.72 -4.47
C GLY A 137 -6.62 -2.71 -4.86
N HIS A 138 -5.69 -2.47 -3.92
CA HIS A 138 -4.27 -2.80 -4.15
C HIS A 138 -4.02 -4.30 -3.91
N ALA A 139 -4.53 -4.80 -2.80
CA ALA A 139 -4.64 -6.21 -2.49
C ALA A 139 -6.00 -6.45 -1.82
N SER A 140 -6.58 -7.61 -2.03
CA SER A 140 -7.91 -7.99 -1.55
C SER A 140 -8.02 -8.05 -0.01
N ASP A 141 -6.90 -8.33 0.66
CA ASP A 141 -6.78 -8.42 2.12
C ASP A 141 -6.29 -7.12 2.78
N HIS A 142 -6.17 -6.02 2.02
CA HIS A 142 -5.47 -4.84 2.51
C HIS A 142 -6.24 -4.10 3.62
N LEU A 143 -5.54 -3.88 4.73
CA LEU A 143 -5.97 -3.03 5.84
C LEU A 143 -5.13 -1.75 5.89
N CYS A 144 -5.81 -0.61 5.97
CA CYS A 144 -5.24 0.58 6.60
C CYS A 144 -5.52 0.52 8.12
N PHE A 145 -4.73 1.25 8.91
CA PHE A 145 -4.97 1.36 10.35
C PHE A 145 -5.09 2.84 10.76
N TYR A 146 -6.23 3.20 11.34
CA TYR A 146 -6.49 4.55 11.83
C TYR A 146 -6.09 4.67 13.31
N LEU A 147 -5.12 5.54 13.61
CA LEU A 147 -4.69 5.88 14.96
C LEU A 147 -5.57 7.00 15.51
N VAL A 148 -6.44 6.63 16.45
CA VAL A 148 -7.49 7.50 17.00
C VAL A 148 -6.88 8.73 17.67
N GLU A 149 -5.83 8.55 18.48
CA GLU A 149 -5.27 9.59 19.32
C GLU A 149 -4.58 10.71 18.53
N GLU A 150 -4.05 10.40 17.34
CA GLU A 150 -3.37 11.38 16.48
C GLU A 150 -4.20 11.79 15.26
N LYS A 151 -5.34 11.15 15.03
CA LYS A 151 -6.09 11.25 13.76
C LYS A 151 -5.20 10.94 12.55
N SER A 152 -4.34 9.94 12.69
CA SER A 152 -3.36 9.57 11.69
C SER A 152 -3.72 8.23 11.04
N LEU A 153 -3.34 8.03 9.79
CA LEU A 153 -3.66 6.82 9.04
C LEU A 153 -2.38 6.12 8.57
N PHE A 154 -2.20 4.87 8.96
CA PHE A 154 -1.22 3.98 8.35
C PHE A 154 -1.83 3.37 7.10
N THR A 155 -1.36 3.79 5.92
CA THR A 155 -2.05 3.51 4.65
C THR A 155 -1.56 2.26 3.93
N GLY A 156 -0.54 1.59 4.45
CA GLY A 156 0.13 0.52 3.70
C GLY A 156 0.50 1.02 2.29
N ASP A 157 0.04 0.27 1.30
CA ASP A 157 0.26 0.56 -0.12
C ASP A 157 -0.91 1.27 -0.80
N VAL A 158 -1.94 1.68 -0.07
CA VAL A 158 -3.09 2.41 -0.65
C VAL A 158 -2.69 3.84 -1.03
N VAL A 159 -1.96 4.53 -0.15
CA VAL A 159 -1.41 5.89 -0.40
C VAL A 159 0.06 5.90 0.00
N LEU A 160 0.92 6.42 -0.88
CA LEU A 160 2.37 6.41 -0.74
C LEU A 160 2.92 7.84 -0.64
N GLY A 161 4.08 7.98 0.00
CA GLY A 161 4.74 9.28 0.21
C GLY A 161 5.43 9.84 -1.03
N GLY A 162 5.97 8.97 -1.91
CA GLY A 162 6.87 9.37 -3.00
C GLY A 162 6.50 8.94 -4.42
N SER A 163 5.41 8.19 -4.61
CA SER A 163 4.96 7.70 -5.93
C SER A 163 3.44 7.46 -5.91
N THR A 164 2.87 6.90 -6.97
CA THR A 164 1.52 6.34 -6.98
C THR A 164 1.55 4.83 -6.77
N THR A 165 0.50 4.26 -6.19
CA THR A 165 0.41 2.79 -6.04
C THR A 165 0.08 2.08 -7.35
N VAL A 166 0.48 0.81 -7.45
CA VAL A 166 0.07 -0.07 -8.54
C VAL A 166 -1.22 -0.78 -8.15
N ILE A 167 -2.08 -1.06 -9.13
CA ILE A 167 -3.26 -1.91 -8.97
C ILE A 167 -2.99 -3.20 -9.76
N PRO A 168 -2.47 -4.25 -9.11
CA PRO A 168 -2.10 -5.49 -9.77
C PRO A 168 -3.32 -6.16 -10.41
N SER A 169 -3.15 -6.81 -11.56
CA SER A 169 -4.27 -7.42 -12.30
C SER A 169 -4.73 -8.77 -11.75
N ASP A 170 -3.91 -9.41 -10.91
CA ASP A 170 -4.13 -10.71 -10.30
C ASP A 170 -4.97 -10.64 -9.01
N ASP A 171 -4.80 -9.57 -8.21
CA ASP A 171 -5.53 -9.39 -6.94
C ASP A 171 -6.07 -7.98 -6.70
N GLY A 172 -5.65 -7.01 -7.50
CA GLY A 172 -6.10 -5.64 -7.40
C GLY A 172 -7.35 -5.37 -8.23
N ASP A 173 -8.10 -4.37 -7.79
CA ASP A 173 -9.29 -3.88 -8.46
C ASP A 173 -9.40 -2.36 -8.28
N LEU A 174 -9.43 -1.62 -9.40
CA LEU A 174 -9.42 -0.17 -9.34
C LEU A 174 -10.75 0.41 -8.86
N LEU A 175 -11.88 -0.27 -9.06
CA LEU A 175 -13.16 0.20 -8.55
C LEU A 175 -13.17 0.14 -7.02
N GLU A 176 -12.77 -1.01 -6.46
CA GLU A 176 -12.61 -1.20 -5.01
C GLU A 176 -11.58 -0.22 -4.43
N TYR A 177 -10.47 0.00 -5.14
CA TYR A 177 -9.46 0.97 -4.73
C TYR A 177 -10.01 2.40 -4.64
N MET A 178 -10.82 2.83 -5.62
CA MET A 178 -11.43 4.16 -5.60
C MET A 178 -12.45 4.30 -4.45
N ASP A 179 -13.20 3.25 -4.16
CA ASP A 179 -14.12 3.25 -3.02
C ASP A 179 -13.38 3.27 -1.68
N SER A 180 -12.25 2.55 -1.59
CA SER A 180 -11.32 2.61 -0.46
C SER A 180 -10.79 4.03 -0.23
N LEU A 181 -10.33 4.73 -1.28
CA LEU A 181 -9.86 6.12 -1.16
C LEU A 181 -10.98 7.06 -0.67
N ARG A 182 -12.21 6.91 -1.17
CA ARG A 182 -13.36 7.71 -0.72
C ARG A 182 -13.71 7.43 0.75
N ARG A 183 -13.67 6.15 1.15
CA ARG A 183 -13.89 5.74 2.54
C ARG A 183 -12.85 6.35 3.47
N LEU A 184 -11.57 6.31 3.08
CA LEU A 184 -10.49 6.93 3.85
C LEU A 184 -10.63 8.46 3.93
N LEU A 185 -11.05 9.11 2.85
CA LEU A 185 -11.30 10.56 2.82
C LEU A 185 -12.46 11.00 3.73
N ALA A 186 -13.41 10.10 4.00
CA ALA A 186 -14.53 10.34 4.90
C ALA A 186 -14.16 10.21 6.40
N LEU A 187 -12.98 9.67 6.71
CA LEU A 187 -12.44 9.64 8.07
C LEU A 187 -11.89 11.04 8.44
N ASP A 188 -11.90 11.35 9.73
CA ASP A 188 -11.24 12.54 10.27
C ASP A 188 -9.73 12.29 10.35
N VAL A 189 -9.07 12.31 9.18
CA VAL A 189 -7.64 12.08 9.01
C VAL A 189 -6.91 13.41 8.88
N ARG A 190 -5.82 13.55 9.62
CA ARG A 190 -4.88 14.67 9.53
C ARG A 190 -3.64 14.28 8.74
N ARG A 191 -2.97 13.20 9.17
CA ARG A 191 -1.66 12.78 8.68
C ARG A 191 -1.69 11.35 8.16
N ILE A 192 -0.85 11.04 7.18
CA ILE A 192 -0.65 9.68 6.67
C ILE A 192 0.79 9.20 6.93
N TYR A 193 0.88 7.97 7.42
CA TYR A 193 2.10 7.18 7.59
C TYR A 193 2.12 6.06 6.52
N PRO A 194 2.70 6.30 5.33
CA PRO A 194 2.67 5.35 4.23
C PRO A 194 3.69 4.23 4.42
N ALA A 195 3.46 3.05 3.82
CA ALA A 195 4.48 2.00 3.82
C ALA A 195 5.74 2.39 3.04
N HIS A 196 5.67 3.34 2.12
CA HIS A 196 6.83 3.80 1.38
C HIS A 196 6.90 5.31 1.24
N GLY A 197 8.11 5.84 1.42
CA GLY A 197 8.41 7.27 1.32
C GLY A 197 8.15 8.04 2.62
N PRO A 198 8.19 9.38 2.55
CA PRO A 198 8.06 10.24 3.73
C PRO A 198 6.65 10.27 4.30
N VAL A 199 6.54 10.74 5.54
CA VAL A 199 5.26 11.09 6.18
C VAL A 199 4.55 12.18 5.36
N ILE A 200 3.22 12.08 5.29
CA ILE A 200 2.38 13.05 4.59
C ILE A 200 1.57 13.83 5.64
N GLU A 201 1.87 15.12 5.79
CA GLU A 201 1.22 15.98 6.81
C GLU A 201 -0.18 16.45 6.40
N ASP A 202 -0.48 16.56 5.10
CA ASP A 202 -1.82 16.82 4.57
C ASP A 202 -2.43 15.52 4.02
N GLY A 203 -2.93 14.69 4.94
CA GLY A 203 -3.55 13.41 4.60
C GLY A 203 -4.74 13.56 3.63
N PRO A 204 -5.75 14.40 3.93
CA PRO A 204 -6.89 14.60 3.05
C PRO A 204 -6.49 15.15 1.67
N GLY A 205 -5.55 16.10 1.61
CA GLY A 205 -5.01 16.61 0.35
C GLY A 205 -4.42 15.51 -0.50
N ARG A 206 -3.54 14.68 0.07
CA ARG A 206 -2.91 13.57 -0.67
C ARG A 206 -3.91 12.51 -1.14
N ILE A 207 -4.94 12.20 -0.36
CA ILE A 207 -6.01 11.27 -0.81
C ILE A 207 -6.77 11.86 -2.00
N ARG A 208 -7.09 13.16 -1.98
CA ARG A 208 -7.74 13.84 -3.12
C ARG A 208 -6.86 13.84 -4.35
N GLU A 209 -5.56 14.15 -4.21
CA GLU A 209 -4.58 14.08 -5.31
C GLU A 209 -4.60 12.69 -5.98
N TYR A 210 -4.67 11.63 -5.17
CA TYR A 210 -4.76 10.26 -5.66
C TYR A 210 -6.06 10.00 -6.44
N ILE A 211 -7.20 10.41 -5.90
CA ILE A 211 -8.50 10.31 -6.59
C ILE A 211 -8.47 11.07 -7.92
N ASP A 212 -8.01 12.32 -7.90
CA ASP A 212 -7.95 13.19 -9.08
C ASP A 212 -7.01 12.63 -10.14
N HIS A 213 -5.87 12.07 -9.73
CA HIS A 213 -4.93 11.43 -10.64
C HIS A 213 -5.55 10.22 -11.35
N ARG A 214 -6.33 9.38 -10.64
CA ARG A 214 -7.06 8.25 -11.27
C ARG A 214 -8.15 8.75 -12.21
N LEU A 215 -8.95 9.73 -11.80
CA LEU A 215 -10.00 10.28 -12.65
C LEU A 215 -9.42 10.96 -13.91
N MET A 216 -8.28 11.64 -13.79
CA MET A 216 -7.55 12.18 -14.94
C MET A 216 -7.12 11.08 -15.89
N ARG A 217 -6.51 10.00 -15.38
CA ARG A 217 -6.07 8.88 -16.21
C ARG A 217 -7.24 8.19 -16.92
N GLU A 218 -8.37 8.04 -16.23
CA GLU A 218 -9.59 7.48 -16.82
C GLU A 218 -10.10 8.33 -17.99
N ARG A 219 -10.13 9.67 -17.84
CA ARG A 219 -10.51 10.59 -18.92
C ARG A 219 -9.61 10.40 -20.14
N GLN A 220 -8.30 10.35 -19.94
CA GLN A 220 -7.34 10.15 -21.03
C GLN A 220 -7.56 8.81 -21.78
N ILE A 221 -7.91 7.74 -21.07
CA ILE A 221 -8.19 6.43 -21.67
C ILE A 221 -9.48 6.47 -22.49
N LEU A 222 -10.53 7.11 -21.97
CA LEU A 222 -11.79 7.28 -22.69
C LEU A 222 -11.63 8.15 -23.94
N GLU A 223 -10.86 9.23 -23.85
CA GLU A 223 -10.49 10.07 -25.00
C GLU A 223 -9.70 9.29 -26.04
N ALA A 224 -8.73 8.48 -25.62
CA ALA A 224 -7.96 7.61 -26.52
C ALA A 224 -8.85 6.59 -27.25
N LEU A 225 -9.80 5.98 -26.55
CA LEU A 225 -10.80 5.08 -27.14
C LEU A 225 -11.73 5.83 -28.11
N GLY A 226 -12.21 7.02 -27.73
CA GLY A 226 -13.02 7.89 -28.59
C GLY A 226 -12.29 8.32 -29.86
N GLY A 227 -10.97 8.51 -29.76
CA GLY A 227 -10.06 8.82 -30.88
C GLY A 227 -9.66 7.62 -31.74
N GLY A 228 -10.21 6.42 -31.47
CA GLY A 228 -10.02 5.24 -32.32
C GLY A 228 -8.91 4.28 -31.87
N LEU A 229 -8.18 4.56 -30.78
CA LEU A 229 -7.24 3.57 -30.24
C LEU A 229 -8.02 2.39 -29.66
N ARG A 230 -7.46 1.18 -29.79
CA ARG A 230 -8.15 -0.07 -29.40
C ARG A 230 -7.30 -0.99 -28.52
N THR A 231 -5.99 -0.80 -28.42
CA THR A 231 -5.11 -1.71 -27.68
C THR A 231 -4.37 -0.98 -26.56
N ILE A 232 -4.06 -1.70 -25.48
CA ILE A 232 -3.31 -1.15 -24.35
C ILE A 232 -1.95 -0.57 -24.79
N PRO A 233 -1.12 -1.25 -25.61
CA PRO A 233 0.15 -0.68 -26.08
C PRO A 233 -0.01 0.67 -26.79
N ALA A 234 -1.00 0.81 -27.69
CA ALA A 234 -1.25 2.07 -28.38
C ALA A 234 -1.71 3.18 -27.43
N MET A 235 -2.54 2.85 -26.42
CA MET A 235 -2.93 3.81 -25.39
C MET A 235 -1.73 4.21 -24.52
N VAL A 236 -0.85 3.27 -24.17
CA VAL A 236 0.35 3.56 -23.38
C VAL A 236 1.27 4.52 -24.14
N GLU A 237 1.59 4.24 -25.40
CA GLU A 237 2.40 5.12 -26.26
C GLU A 237 1.83 6.54 -26.33
N ARG A 238 0.51 6.68 -26.41
CA ARG A 238 -0.16 7.98 -26.51
C ARG A 238 -0.21 8.73 -25.18
N ILE A 239 -0.62 8.08 -24.09
CA ILE A 239 -0.92 8.74 -22.82
C ILE A 239 0.34 8.88 -21.95
N TYR A 240 1.38 8.07 -22.20
CA TYR A 240 2.64 8.06 -21.46
C TYR A 240 3.84 8.43 -22.36
N ALA A 241 3.61 9.25 -23.39
CA ALA A 241 4.63 9.67 -24.36
C ALA A 241 5.88 10.29 -23.69
N ASP A 242 5.70 11.02 -22.60
CA ASP A 242 6.79 11.67 -21.85
C ASP A 242 7.38 10.79 -20.73
N VAL A 243 6.94 9.53 -20.62
CA VAL A 243 7.42 8.59 -19.60
C VAL A 243 8.46 7.65 -20.22
N ALA A 244 9.56 7.43 -19.50
CA ALA A 244 10.63 6.55 -19.94
C ALA A 244 10.12 5.13 -20.25
N GLN A 245 10.59 4.54 -21.36
CA GLN A 245 10.10 3.26 -21.89
C GLN A 245 10.20 2.09 -20.89
N ASN A 246 11.21 2.10 -20.01
CA ASN A 246 11.35 1.08 -18.97
C ASN A 246 10.20 1.10 -17.94
N LEU A 247 9.39 2.15 -17.89
CA LEU A 247 8.20 2.25 -17.04
C LEU A 247 6.89 1.96 -17.80
N HIS A 248 6.95 1.68 -19.11
CA HIS A 248 5.74 1.42 -19.91
C HIS A 248 5.01 0.15 -19.49
N ALA A 249 5.71 -0.84 -18.93
CA ALA A 249 5.06 -2.02 -18.35
C ALA A 249 4.14 -1.64 -17.18
N ALA A 250 4.61 -0.78 -16.27
CA ALA A 250 3.79 -0.27 -15.16
C ALA A 250 2.65 0.63 -15.66
N ALA A 251 2.90 1.42 -16.71
CA ALA A 251 1.86 2.21 -17.37
C ALA A 251 0.77 1.32 -17.99
N ALA A 252 1.14 0.21 -18.62
CA ALA A 252 0.21 -0.77 -19.19
C ALA A 252 -0.69 -1.38 -18.11
N MET A 253 -0.13 -1.75 -16.94
CA MET A 253 -0.93 -2.21 -15.78
C MET A 253 -1.94 -1.14 -15.33
N SER A 254 -1.53 0.13 -15.29
CA SER A 254 -2.43 1.23 -14.98
C SER A 254 -3.57 1.31 -16.00
N VAL A 255 -3.29 1.29 -17.30
CA VAL A 255 -4.33 1.31 -18.35
C VAL A 255 -5.26 0.10 -18.24
N GLU A 256 -4.70 -1.10 -18.05
CA GLU A 256 -5.47 -2.34 -17.88
C GLU A 256 -6.44 -2.24 -16.70
N SER A 257 -5.98 -1.76 -15.53
CA SER A 257 -6.82 -1.61 -14.33
C SER A 257 -8.00 -0.65 -14.57
N HIS A 258 -7.78 0.43 -15.32
CA HIS A 258 -8.83 1.36 -15.71
C HIS A 258 -9.84 0.73 -16.67
N LEU A 259 -9.36 0.02 -17.70
CA LEU A 259 -10.23 -0.66 -18.66
C LEU A 259 -11.10 -1.74 -17.99
N LYS A 260 -10.53 -2.51 -17.05
CA LYS A 260 -11.29 -3.47 -16.23
C LYS A 260 -12.37 -2.79 -15.39
N LYS A 261 -12.04 -1.69 -14.70
CA LYS A 261 -13.04 -0.87 -13.97
C LYS A 261 -14.15 -0.38 -14.91
N LEU A 262 -13.80 0.24 -16.03
CA LEU A 262 -14.75 0.78 -17.00
C LEU A 262 -15.65 -0.31 -17.59
N LYS A 263 -15.12 -1.53 -17.79
CA LYS A 263 -15.88 -2.70 -18.25
C LYS A 263 -16.91 -3.12 -17.21
N ARG A 264 -16.54 -3.17 -15.92
CA ARG A 264 -17.47 -3.44 -14.82
C ARG A 264 -18.57 -2.38 -14.72
N GLU A 265 -18.25 -1.13 -15.03
CA GLU A 265 -19.21 -0.02 -15.11
C GLU A 265 -20.07 -0.02 -16.38
N GLY A 266 -19.87 -0.98 -17.30
CA GLY A 266 -20.62 -1.06 -18.55
C GLY A 266 -20.28 0.02 -19.57
N ARG A 267 -19.11 0.67 -19.45
CA ARG A 267 -18.69 1.79 -20.31
C ARG A 267 -17.81 1.38 -21.48
N VAL A 268 -17.12 0.23 -21.35
CA VAL A 268 -16.26 -0.31 -22.41
C VAL A 268 -16.47 -1.81 -22.58
N GLY A 269 -16.31 -2.29 -23.81
CA GLY A 269 -16.27 -3.71 -24.18
C GLY A 269 -14.83 -4.17 -24.40
N GLU A 270 -14.61 -5.48 -24.26
CA GLU A 270 -13.34 -6.14 -24.57
C GLU A 270 -13.58 -7.29 -25.53
N THR A 271 -12.84 -7.30 -26.63
CA THR A 271 -12.71 -8.43 -27.55
C THR A 271 -11.34 -9.05 -27.35
N VAL A 272 -11.33 -10.27 -26.80
CA VAL A 272 -10.10 -11.02 -26.56
C VAL A 272 -9.61 -11.60 -27.89
N GLU A 273 -8.36 -11.30 -28.25
CA GLU A 273 -7.71 -11.88 -29.42
C GLU A 273 -6.72 -12.96 -29.00
N ARG A 274 -6.67 -14.05 -29.77
CA ARG A 274 -5.68 -15.10 -29.56
C ARG A 274 -4.35 -14.63 -30.17
N ASP A 275 -3.27 -14.72 -29.41
CA ASP A 275 -1.90 -14.36 -29.82
C ASP A 275 -1.69 -12.88 -30.20
N ALA A 276 -2.62 -12.00 -29.81
CA ALA A 276 -2.54 -10.55 -30.01
C ALA A 276 -3.13 -9.79 -28.79
N PRO A 277 -2.81 -8.49 -28.60
CA PRO A 277 -3.39 -7.71 -27.52
C PRO A 277 -4.92 -7.61 -27.64
N SER A 278 -5.65 -7.79 -26.52
CA SER A 278 -7.09 -7.53 -26.47
C SER A 278 -7.44 -6.16 -27.04
N ARG A 279 -8.59 -6.10 -27.72
CA ARG A 279 -9.15 -4.87 -28.27
C ARG A 279 -10.27 -4.35 -27.37
N TRP A 280 -10.30 -3.04 -27.18
CA TRP A 280 -11.22 -2.33 -26.29
C TRP A 280 -11.98 -1.26 -27.05
N GLU A 281 -13.25 -1.07 -26.74
CA GLU A 281 -14.11 -0.07 -27.38
C GLU A 281 -15.13 0.52 -26.41
N LEU A 282 -15.59 1.75 -26.69
CA LEU A 282 -16.66 2.38 -25.92
C LEU A 282 -17.98 1.66 -26.21
N LEU A 283 -18.74 1.33 -25.16
CA LEU A 283 -20.12 0.89 -25.29
C LEU A 283 -21.03 2.11 -25.45
N ARG A 284 -22.03 1.99 -26.31
CA ARG A 284 -23.04 3.03 -26.56
C ARG A 284 -24.20 2.90 -25.59
#